data_AF-A0A520MRH2-F1
#
_entry.id   AF-A0A520MRH2-F1
#
_cell.length_a   1.000
_cell.length_b   1.000
_cell.length_c   1.000
_cell.angle_alpha   90.00
_cell.angle_beta   90.00
_cell.angle_gamma   90.00
#
_symmetry.space_group_name_H-M   'P 1'
#
loop_
_entity.id
_entity.type
_entity.pdbx_description
1 polymer ?
#
loop_
_entity_poly.entity_id
_entity_poly.type
_entity_poly.pdbx_seq_one_letter_code
_entity_poly.pdbx_strand_id
1 'polypeptide(L)'
;MFTRMDQSTQEEWQHISEEHMPHIFDMPKRILSMLKQAESLTLGFGTDQLHHALQTATMARRAGAEDEMVLISLIHDIGKVINVPNHGQI
;
A
#
# COMPACT_ATOMS: atom_id res chain seq x y z
N MET A 1 -13.01 -5.38 25.77
CA MET A 1 -12.69 -4.41 24.71
C MET A 1 -13.11 -3.05 25.21
N PHE A 2 -12.14 -2.15 25.36
CA PHE A 2 -12.37 -0.81 25.88
C PHE A 2 -13.26 0.01 24.95
N THR A 3 -14.02 0.95 25.52
CA THR A 3 -14.78 1.97 24.77
C THR A 3 -14.08 3.32 24.75
N ARG A 4 -13.03 3.50 25.57
CA ARG A 4 -12.14 4.66 25.57
C ARG A 4 -10.69 4.21 25.69
N MET A 5 -9.81 4.73 24.83
CA MET A 5 -8.39 4.35 24.82
C MET A 5 -7.65 4.68 26.12
N ASP A 6 -8.03 5.76 26.81
CA ASP A 6 -7.44 6.16 28.09
C ASP A 6 -7.81 5.23 29.26
N GLN A 7 -8.74 4.32 29.05
CA GLN A 7 -9.17 3.30 30.02
C GLN A 7 -8.78 1.87 29.57
N SER A 8 -7.95 1.75 28.55
CA SER A 8 -7.51 0.45 28.02
C SER A 8 -6.61 -0.30 29.01
N THR A 9 -6.67 -1.63 28.99
CA THR A 9 -5.76 -2.49 29.75
C THR A 9 -4.71 -3.17 28.87
N GLN A 10 -3.63 -3.65 29.49
CA GLN A 10 -2.59 -4.39 28.77
C GLN A 10 -3.14 -5.65 28.10
N GLU A 11 -4.05 -6.37 28.76
CA GLU A 11 -4.69 -7.57 28.23
C GLU A 11 -5.52 -7.27 26.98
N GLU A 12 -6.18 -6.11 26.94
CA GLU A 12 -6.94 -5.70 25.75
C GLU A 12 -6.03 -5.33 24.59
N TRP A 13 -4.89 -4.69 24.84
CA TRP A 13 -3.87 -4.45 23.82
C TRP A 13 -3.21 -5.73 23.31
N GLN A 14 -3.00 -6.71 24.19
CA GLN A 14 -2.47 -8.01 23.81
C GLN A 14 -3.44 -8.74 22.88
N HIS A 15 -4.74 -8.75 23.21
CA HIS A 15 -5.77 -9.29 22.33
C HIS A 15 -5.78 -8.57 20.96
N ILE A 16 -5.72 -7.24 20.93
CA ILE A 16 -5.63 -6.46 19.69
C ILE A 16 -4.40 -6.87 18.87
N SER A 17 -3.24 -6.99 19.52
CA SER A 17 -1.99 -7.40 18.85
C SER A 17 -2.12 -8.78 18.21
N GLU A 18 -2.74 -9.73 18.91
CA GLU A 18 -2.98 -11.09 18.41
C GLU A 18 -3.89 -11.07 17.17
N GLU A 19 -4.96 -10.28 17.19
CA GLU A 19 -5.83 -10.09 16.02
C GLU A 19 -5.12 -9.38 14.85
N HIS A 20 -4.15 -8.49 15.13
CA HIS A 20 -3.38 -7.81 14.07
C HIS A 20 -2.38 -8.73 13.38
N MET A 21 -1.82 -9.72 14.08
CA MET A 21 -0.72 -10.54 13.55
C MET A 21 -1.05 -11.25 12.22
N PRO A 22 -2.20 -11.93 12.05
CA PRO A 22 -2.59 -12.49 10.76
C PRO A 22 -2.61 -11.46 9.64
N HIS A 23 -3.10 -10.25 9.93
CA HIS A 23 -3.17 -9.18 8.95
C HIS A 23 -1.79 -8.61 8.61
N ILE A 24 -0.87 -8.51 9.57
CA ILE A 24 0.53 -8.11 9.34
C ILE A 24 1.19 -9.09 8.37
N PHE A 25 1.09 -10.40 8.62
CA PHE A 25 1.71 -11.40 7.75
C PHE A 25 1.10 -11.46 6.35
N ASP A 26 -0.18 -11.12 6.20
CA ASP A 26 -0.86 -11.08 4.91
C ASP A 26 -0.65 -9.75 4.14
N MET A 27 -0.04 -8.72 4.75
CA MET A 27 0.21 -7.41 4.09
C MET A 27 0.85 -7.53 2.70
N PRO A 28 1.92 -8.32 2.48
CA PRO A 28 2.55 -8.42 1.17
C PRO A 28 1.59 -8.93 0.09
N LYS A 29 0.72 -9.89 0.43
CA LYS A 29 -0.28 -10.43 -0.50
C LYS A 29 -1.31 -9.36 -0.88
N ARG A 30 -1.74 -8.53 0.09
CA ARG A 30 -2.67 -7.42 -0.18
C ARG A 30 -2.03 -6.35 -1.09
N ILE A 31 -0.77 -5.99 -0.85
CA ILE A 31 -0.02 -5.08 -1.72
C ILE A 31 0.05 -5.65 -3.16
N LEU A 32 0.43 -6.92 -3.31
CA LEU A 32 0.47 -7.57 -4.63
C LEU A 32 -0.90 -7.61 -5.31
N SER A 33 -1.96 -7.86 -4.55
CA SER A 33 -3.34 -7.85 -5.07
C SER A 33 -3.74 -6.46 -5.57
N MET A 34 -3.43 -5.40 -4.82
CA MET A 34 -3.72 -4.03 -5.25
C MET A 34 -2.92 -3.63 -6.50
N LEU A 35 -1.63 -3.98 -6.56
CA LEU A 35 -0.83 -3.75 -7.77
C LEU A 35 -1.45 -4.44 -9.00
N LYS A 36 -1.92 -5.69 -8.86
CA LYS A 36 -2.63 -6.38 -9.95
C LYS A 36 -3.93 -5.69 -10.34
N GLN A 37 -4.71 -5.21 -9.37
CA GLN A 37 -5.94 -4.47 -9.65
C GLN A 37 -5.68 -3.17 -10.44
N ALA A 38 -4.52 -2.53 -10.22
CA ALA A 38 -4.13 -1.31 -10.93
C ALA A 38 -3.99 -1.49 -12.46
N GLU A 39 -3.80 -2.73 -12.96
CA GLU A 39 -3.76 -3.05 -14.39
C GLU A 39 -5.09 -2.72 -15.10
N SER A 40 -6.20 -2.79 -14.37
CA SER A 40 -7.54 -2.47 -14.89
C SER A 40 -7.86 -0.97 -14.92
N LEU A 41 -6.96 -0.11 -14.42
CA LEU A 41 -7.21 1.31 -14.21
C LEU A 41 -6.36 2.14 -15.17
N THR A 42 -6.96 2.71 -16.21
CA THR A 42 -6.27 3.69 -17.08
C THR A 42 -6.46 5.12 -16.62
N LEU A 43 -7.62 5.45 -16.02
CA LEU A 43 -7.94 6.78 -15.48
C LEU A 43 -7.73 7.94 -16.48
N GLY A 44 -7.86 7.67 -17.79
CA GLY A 44 -7.64 8.64 -18.85
C GLY A 44 -6.18 8.87 -19.23
N PHE A 45 -5.23 8.18 -18.60
CA PHE A 45 -3.82 8.18 -19.02
C PHE A 45 -3.60 7.29 -20.26
N GLY A 46 -2.45 7.46 -20.92
CA GLY A 46 -2.05 6.65 -22.07
C GLY A 46 -1.63 5.21 -21.75
N THR A 47 -1.64 4.82 -20.48
CA THR A 47 -1.29 3.48 -19.99
C THR A 47 -2.06 3.18 -18.70
N ASP A 48 -2.12 1.92 -18.29
CA ASP A 48 -2.72 1.53 -17.01
C ASP A 48 -1.81 1.88 -15.80
N GLN A 49 -2.40 1.91 -14.61
CA GLN A 49 -1.70 2.33 -13.40
C GLN A 49 -0.64 1.31 -12.95
N LEU A 50 -0.79 0.02 -13.28
CA LEU A 50 0.26 -0.97 -12.98
C LEU A 50 1.49 -0.73 -13.85
N HIS A 51 1.30 -0.49 -15.15
CA HIS A 51 2.38 -0.16 -16.05
C HIS A 51 3.13 1.10 -15.60
N HIS A 52 2.40 2.15 -15.23
CA HIS A 52 2.98 3.38 -14.68
C HIS A 52 3.83 3.09 -13.42
N ALA A 53 3.30 2.34 -12.47
CA ALA A 53 4.00 1.96 -11.25
C ALA A 53 5.30 1.17 -11.53
N LEU A 54 5.24 0.17 -12.41
CA LEU A 54 6.38 -0.62 -12.83
C LEU A 54 7.42 0.21 -13.57
N GLN A 55 7.00 1.15 -14.42
CA GLN A 55 7.87 2.08 -15.11
C GLN A 55 8.66 2.92 -14.11
N THR A 56 7.99 3.53 -13.13
CA THR A 56 8.62 4.36 -12.09
C THR A 56 9.62 3.56 -11.25
N ALA A 57 9.23 2.37 -10.78
CA ALA A 57 10.14 1.47 -10.05
C ALA A 57 11.34 1.02 -10.88
N THR A 58 11.13 0.75 -12.17
CA THR A 58 12.21 0.37 -13.11
C THR A 58 13.20 1.51 -13.32
N MET A 59 12.72 2.75 -13.43
CA MET A 59 13.58 3.93 -13.52
C MET A 59 14.42 4.11 -12.26
N ALA A 60 13.82 4.00 -11.07
CA ALA A 60 14.53 4.06 -9.80
C ALA A 60 15.62 2.99 -9.71
N ARG A 61 15.29 1.74 -10.06
CA ARG A 61 16.24 0.63 -10.06
C ARG A 61 17.40 0.85 -11.03
N ARG A 62 17.12 1.36 -12.24
CA ARG A 62 18.15 1.68 -13.25
C ARG A 62 19.04 2.85 -12.83
N ALA A 63 18.54 3.75 -12.00
CA ALA A 63 19.32 4.84 -11.41
C ALA A 63 20.21 4.38 -10.24
N GLY A 64 20.21 3.09 -9.88
CA GLY A 64 20.99 2.55 -8.76
C GLY A 64 20.42 2.91 -7.39
N ALA A 65 19.11 3.19 -7.31
CA ALA A 65 18.47 3.44 -6.03
C ALA A 65 18.40 2.16 -5.18
N GLU A 66 18.45 2.34 -3.85
CA GLU A 66 18.26 1.27 -2.88
C GLU A 66 16.88 0.61 -3.01
N ASP A 67 16.75 -0.63 -2.55
CA ASP A 67 15.50 -1.41 -2.68
C ASP A 67 14.29 -0.74 -2.02
N GLU A 68 14.50 0.01 -0.94
CA GLU A 68 13.44 0.81 -0.30
C GLU A 68 12.88 1.86 -1.26
N MET A 69 13.74 2.60 -1.97
CA MET A 69 13.31 3.60 -2.94
C MET A 69 12.65 2.97 -4.17
N VAL A 70 13.13 1.79 -4.60
CA VAL A 70 12.47 1.02 -5.67
C VAL A 70 11.08 0.57 -5.23
N LEU A 71 10.91 0.10 -3.99
CA LEU A 71 9.63 -0.32 -3.45
C LEU A 71 8.66 0.85 -3.31
N ILE A 72 9.07 1.97 -2.71
CA ILE A 72 8.23 3.16 -2.57
C ILE A 72 7.80 3.66 -3.96
N SER A 73 8.72 3.68 -4.93
CA SER A 73 8.41 4.03 -6.32
C SER A 73 7.33 3.11 -6.94
N LEU A 74 7.38 1.80 -6.63
CA LEU A 74 6.39 0.84 -7.10
C LEU A 74 5.01 1.06 -6.48
N ILE A 75 4.93 1.48 -5.22
CA ILE A 75 3.65 1.57 -4.49
C ILE A 75 3.13 3.00 -4.32
N HIS A 76 3.84 4.02 -4.84
CA HIS A 76 3.53 5.44 -4.56
C HIS A 76 2.07 5.82 -4.86
N ASP A 77 1.50 5.24 -5.92
CA ASP A 77 0.14 5.51 -6.40
C ASP A 77 -0.86 4.37 -6.13
N ILE A 78 -0.49 3.39 -5.29
CA ILE A 78 -1.30 2.19 -5.02
C ILE A 78 -2.70 2.53 -4.48
N GLY A 79 -2.85 3.70 -3.85
CA GLY A 79 -4.12 4.23 -3.36
C GLY A 79 -5.18 4.45 -4.45
N LYS A 80 -4.78 4.61 -5.72
CA LYS A 80 -5.71 4.78 -6.86
C LYS A 80 -6.68 3.59 -7.03
N VAL A 81 -6.33 2.42 -6.48
CA VAL A 81 -7.22 1.24 -6.45
C VAL A 81 -8.45 1.46 -5.56
N ILE A 82 -8.33 2.30 -4.52
CA ILE A 82 -9.38 2.55 -3.53
C ILE A 82 -10.08 3.88 -3.81
N ASN A 83 -9.30 4.91 -4.10
CA ASN A 83 -9.80 6.26 -4.27
C ASN A 83 -8.96 7.02 -5.31
N VAL A 84 -9.62 7.49 -6.37
CA VAL A 84 -8.96 8.22 -7.46
C VAL A 84 -8.76 9.70 -7.12
N PRO A 85 -9.75 10.46 -6.63
CA PRO A 85 -9.48 11.77 -6.04
C PRO A 85 -8.74 11.62 -4.70
N ASN A 86 -7.82 12.52 -4.36
CA ASN A 86 -7.18 12.60 -3.03
C ASN A 86 -6.22 11.46 -2.62
N HIS A 87 -5.74 10.62 -3.54
CA HIS A 87 -4.67 9.63 -3.24
C HIS A 87 -3.28 10.28 -3.08
N GLY A 88 -3.15 11.55 -3.49
CA GLY A 88 -2.00 12.41 -3.26
C GLY A 88 -2.46 13.84 -2.92
N GLN A 89 -1.53 14.70 -2.51
CA GLN A 89 -1.83 16.11 -2.26
C GLN A 89 -2.19 16.80 -3.59
N ILE A 90 -3.30 17.53 -3.63
CA ILE A 90 -3.69 18.44 -4.74
C ILE A 90 -3.14 19.82 -4.44
#